data_AF-A0A8K0UD19-F1
#
_entry.id   AF-A0A8K0UD19-F1
#
_cell.length_a   1.000
_cell.length_b   1.000
_cell.length_c   1.000
_cell.angle_alpha   90.00
_cell.angle_beta   90.00
_cell.angle_gamma   90.00
#
_symmetry.space_group_name_H-M   'P 1'
#
loop_
_entity.id
_entity.type
_entity.pdbx_description
1 polymer ?
#
loop_
_entity_poly.entity_id
_entity_poly.type
_entity_poly.pdbx_seq_one_letter_code
_entity_poly.pdbx_strand_id
1 'polypeptide(L)' 'MSDNQAGSHQGNAGGNDPEAVRIPRRTPMACQFCRGRKLKCDGRTTCANCERRNIPCIYVPVSDQPK' A
#
# COMPACT_ATOMS: atom_id res chain seq x y z
N MET A 1 35.53 -26.08 7.96
CA MET A 1 34.13 -26.10 7.50
C MET A 1 33.29 -25.39 8.55
N SER A 2 33.11 -24.06 8.44
CA SER A 2 32.13 -23.28 9.21
C SER A 2 32.11 -21.86 8.63
N ASP A 3 31.29 -21.69 7.62
CA ASP A 3 30.96 -20.45 6.93
C ASP A 3 30.19 -19.52 7.88
N ASN A 4 30.69 -18.29 8.09
CA ASN A 4 29.94 -17.21 8.74
C ASN A 4 29.94 -16.00 7.82
N GLN A 5 29.04 -16.04 6.85
CA GLN A 5 28.78 -14.94 5.93
C GLN A 5 27.47 -14.26 6.35
N ALA A 6 27.60 -13.18 7.12
CA ALA A 6 26.49 -12.28 7.43
C ALA A 6 26.77 -10.92 6.78
N GLY A 7 26.29 -10.77 5.54
CA GLY A 7 26.30 -9.51 4.80
C GLY A 7 25.44 -8.47 5.52
N SER A 8 26.10 -7.44 6.05
CA SER A 8 25.43 -6.30 6.66
C SER A 8 25.05 -5.29 5.59
N HIS A 9 23.74 -5.24 5.37
CA HIS A 9 22.99 -4.28 4.59
C HIS A 9 23.24 -2.87 5.11
N GLN A 10 23.59 -1.92 4.24
CA GLN A 10 23.31 -0.49 4.44
C GLN A 10 23.44 0.29 3.13
N GLY A 11 22.34 0.35 2.37
CA GLY A 11 22.15 1.38 1.36
C GLY A 11 21.71 2.67 2.04
N ASN A 12 22.65 3.58 2.25
CA ASN A 12 22.37 4.94 2.72
C ASN A 12 22.27 5.87 1.51
N ALA A 13 21.05 6.31 1.19
CA ALA A 13 20.79 7.37 0.22
C ALA A 13 19.90 8.44 0.87
N GLY A 14 20.53 9.28 1.69
CA GLY A 14 19.99 10.58 2.09
C GLY A 14 20.22 11.60 0.97
N GLY A 15 19.15 12.03 0.31
CA GLY A 15 19.15 13.13 -0.65
C GLY A 15 18.18 14.22 -0.20
N ASN A 16 18.70 15.43 -0.05
CA ASN A 16 18.01 16.66 0.34
C ASN A 16 17.10 17.15 -0.81
N ASP A 17 15.77 17.14 -0.62
CA ASP A 17 14.83 17.88 -1.46
C ASP A 17 13.77 18.55 -0.56
N PRO A 18 13.59 19.88 -0.64
CA PRO A 18 12.64 20.63 0.16
C PRO A 18 11.34 20.96 -0.59
N GLU A 19 10.65 20.05 -1.31
CA GLU A 19 9.35 20.41 -1.93
C GLU A 19 8.43 19.22 -2.28
N ALA A 20 8.26 18.26 -1.37
CA ALA A 20 7.00 17.53 -1.33
C ALA A 20 6.92 16.84 0.02
N VAL A 21 5.95 17.22 0.84
CA VAL A 21 5.44 16.30 1.84
C VAL A 21 5.05 15.05 1.05
N ARG A 22 5.90 14.01 1.10
CA ARG A 22 5.55 12.66 0.66
C ARG A 22 4.54 12.16 1.67
N ILE A 23 3.36 12.80 1.73
CA ILE A 23 2.16 12.21 2.29
C ILE A 23 2.13 10.88 1.57
N PRO A 24 2.31 9.75 2.26
CA PRO A 24 2.19 8.49 1.61
C PRO A 24 0.82 8.53 0.97
N ARG A 25 0.75 8.53 -0.37
CA ARG A 25 -0.50 8.27 -1.11
C ARG A 25 -1.00 6.84 -0.85
N ARG A 26 -0.56 6.23 0.25
CA ARG A 26 -1.13 5.05 0.86
C ARG A 26 -2.54 5.45 1.20
N THR A 27 -3.47 5.00 0.38
CA THR A 27 -4.86 4.95 0.76
C THR A 27 -4.91 4.32 2.16
N PRO A 28 -5.38 5.03 3.19
CA PRO A 28 -5.50 4.44 4.53
C PRO A 28 -6.52 3.29 4.56
N MET A 29 -7.24 3.10 3.45
CA MET A 29 -8.35 2.21 3.32
C MET A 29 -8.22 1.35 2.06
N ALA A 30 -8.33 0.04 2.23
CA ALA A 30 -8.53 -0.87 1.12
C ALA A 30 -9.91 -0.64 0.48
N CYS A 31 -10.02 -0.80 -0.85
CA CYS A 31 -11.32 -0.78 -1.53
C CYS A 31 -12.28 -1.82 -0.92
N GLN A 32 -13.59 -1.63 -1.09
CA GLN A 32 -14.64 -2.47 -0.49
C GLN A 32 -14.42 -3.96 -0.78
N PHE A 33 -14.05 -4.31 -2.02
CA PHE A 33 -13.76 -5.68 -2.42
C PHE A 33 -12.56 -6.27 -1.68
N CYS A 34 -11.43 -5.56 -1.66
CA CYS A 34 -10.23 -5.99 -0.95
C CYS A 34 -10.47 -6.05 0.56
N ARG A 35 -11.24 -5.12 1.12
CA ARG A 35 -11.61 -5.10 2.54
C ARG A 35 -12.47 -6.31 2.91
N GLY A 36 -13.52 -6.60 2.14
CA GLY A 36 -14.38 -7.77 2.38
C GLY A 36 -13.66 -9.11 2.20
N ARG A 37 -12.67 -9.17 1.30
CA ARG A 37 -11.85 -10.37 1.07
C ARG A 37 -10.53 -10.42 1.84
N LYS A 38 -10.25 -9.42 2.69
CA LYS A 38 -8.98 -9.28 3.44
C LYS A 38 -7.74 -9.36 2.53
N LEU A 39 -7.83 -8.82 1.32
CA LEU A 39 -6.74 -8.77 0.34
C LEU A 39 -5.94 -7.47 0.48
N LYS A 40 -4.65 -7.53 0.10
CA LYS A 40 -3.82 -6.33 -0.02
C LYS A 40 -4.36 -5.43 -1.14
N CYS A 41 -4.69 -4.19 -0.80
CA CYS A 41 -5.13 -3.17 -1.74
C CYS A 41 -3.98 -2.20 -2.02
N ASP A 42 -3.77 -1.88 -3.29
CA ASP A 42 -2.72 -0.98 -3.78
C ASP A 42 -3.15 0.49 -3.83
N GLY A 43 -4.43 0.81 -3.63
CA GLY A 43 -4.88 2.19 -3.44
C GLY A 43 -4.93 3.06 -4.70
N ARG A 44 -4.71 2.49 -5.89
CA ARG A 44 -4.87 3.20 -7.16
C ARG A 44 -6.36 3.46 -7.47
N THR A 45 -6.65 4.30 -8.47
CA THR A 45 -8.00 4.59 -8.97
C THR A 45 -8.80 3.31 -9.17
N THR A 46 -8.15 2.31 -9.79
CA THR A 46 -8.60 0.92 -9.84
C THR A 46 -7.49 0.05 -9.27
N CYS A 47 -7.78 -0.68 -8.20
CA CYS A 47 -6.81 -1.56 -7.56
C CYS A 47 -6.38 -2.70 -8.52
N ALA A 48 -5.15 -3.21 -8.41
CA ALA A 48 -4.62 -4.29 -9.27
C ALA A 48 -5.48 -5.56 -9.26
N ASN A 49 -6.10 -5.86 -8.10
CA ASN A 49 -7.00 -7.00 -7.96
C ASN A 49 -8.34 -6.77 -8.67
N CYS A 50 -8.81 -5.52 -8.63
CA CYS A 50 -10.06 -5.09 -9.17
C CYS A 50 -9.97 -5.01 -10.71
N GLU A 51 -8.87 -4.45 -11.19
CA GLU A 51 -8.48 -4.34 -12.60
C GLU A 51 -8.38 -5.73 -13.26
N ARG A 52 -7.60 -6.67 -12.69
CA ARG A 52 -7.49 -8.03 -13.25
C ARG A 52 -8.80 -8.81 -13.28
N ARG A 53 -9.71 -8.52 -12.35
CA ARG A 53 -11.02 -9.18 -12.26
C ARG A 53 -12.09 -8.42 -13.03
N ASN A 54 -11.76 -7.24 -13.57
CA ASN A 54 -12.67 -6.34 -14.26
C ASN A 54 -13.94 -6.01 -13.45
N ILE A 55 -13.78 -5.81 -12.13
CA ILE A 55 -14.86 -5.50 -11.17
C ILE A 55 -14.78 -4.04 -10.71
N PRO A 56 -15.90 -3.47 -10.22
CA PRO A 56 -15.89 -2.11 -9.67
C PRO A 56 -14.96 -1.99 -8.46
N CYS A 57 -14.08 -0.99 -8.50
CA CYS A 57 -13.19 -0.63 -7.40
C CYS A 57 -13.77 0.57 -6.63
N ILE A 58 -14.48 0.30 -5.54
CA ILE A 58 -15.16 1.32 -4.76
C ILE A 58 -14.44 1.52 -3.43
N TYR A 59 -14.12 2.77 -3.10
CA TYR A 59 -13.58 3.16 -1.80
C TYR A 59 -14.70 3.89 -1.03
N VAL A 60 -15.22 3.28 0.04
CA VAL A 60 -16.32 3.84 0.84
C VAL A 60 -15.77 4.37 2.16
N PRO A 61 -15.87 5.67 2.47
CA PRO A 61 -15.31 6.24 3.70
C PRO A 61 -15.96 5.64 4.96
N VAL A 62 -15.16 5.47 6.01
CA VAL A 62 -15.55 4.82 7.28
C VAL A 62 -16.45 5.68 8.18
N SER A 63 -16.81 6.90 7.78
CA SER A 63 -17.61 7.84 8.58
C SER A 63 -19.09 7.43 8.79
N ASP A 64 -19.57 6.40 8.09
CA ASP A 64 -20.98 5.98 8.11
C ASP A 64 -21.19 4.58 8.71
N GLN A 65 -20.29 4.10 9.56
CA GLN A 65 -20.52 2.85 10.30
C GLN A 65 -21.24 3.15 11.63
N PRO A 66 -22.55 2.83 11.77
CA PRO A 66 -23.18 2.86 13.09
C PRO A 66 -22.46 1.86 13.99
N LYS A 67 -21.98 2.35 15.13
CA LYS A 67 -21.34 1.59 16.20
C LYS A 67 -22.27 0.50 16.73
#